data_AF-A0A1B2HQ45-F1
#
_entry.id   AF-A0A1B2HQ45-F1
#
_cell.length_a   1.000
_cell.length_b   1.000
_cell.length_c   1.000
_cell.angle_alpha   90.00
_cell.angle_beta   90.00
_cell.angle_gamma   90.00
#
_symmetry.space_group_name_H-M   'P 1'
#
loop_
_entity.id
_entity.type
_entity.pdbx_description
1 polymer ?
#
loop_
_entity_poly.entity_id
_entity_poly.type
_entity_poly.pdbx_seq_one_letter_code
_entity_poly.pdbx_strand_id
1 'polypeptide(L)'
;MHDHGTSVPVLAGPVLLYLVLYFSVPVVAGYALMRVTTPPPRRADALLVTGASVAAFVMAMLLVPSSGLPQQVTVLLLAGGIVPLVLWWKAVHLLDRVVVVAPWLVAAATVTALLRCLADPPGGLTAALTAVSWLTFCVPRSRPGRVVLRVTAGTLALTVVATVANVAAGGWQ
;
A
#
# COMPACT_ATOMS: atom_id res chain seq x y z
N MET A 1 -35.51 14.37 8.23
CA MET A 1 -34.04 14.42 8.03
C MET A 1 -33.44 14.93 9.31
N HIS A 2 -32.75 14.08 10.07
CA HIS A 2 -32.02 14.51 11.26
C HIS A 2 -30.56 14.66 10.82
N ASP A 3 -30.10 15.91 10.75
CA ASP A 3 -28.72 16.24 10.45
C ASP A 3 -27.85 15.86 11.65
N HIS A 4 -27.13 14.75 11.54
CA HIS A 4 -26.03 14.43 12.44
C HIS A 4 -24.80 15.26 12.06
N GLY A 5 -24.86 16.55 12.40
CA GLY A 5 -23.71 17.44 12.32
C GLY A 5 -22.71 17.11 13.42
N THR A 6 -21.77 16.21 13.13
CA THR A 6 -20.62 15.95 14.01
C THR A 6 -19.63 17.10 13.86
N SER A 7 -19.79 18.14 14.69
CA SER A 7 -18.87 19.28 14.78
C SER A 7 -17.60 18.89 15.53
N VAL A 8 -16.75 18.05 14.93
CA VAL A 8 -15.36 17.88 15.38
C VAL A 8 -14.56 19.06 14.81
N PRO A 9 -13.70 19.75 15.59
CA PRO A 9 -12.90 20.85 15.07
C PRO A 9 -12.01 20.37 13.92
N VAL A 10 -12.42 20.72 12.69
CA VAL A 10 -11.89 20.23 11.40
C VAL A 10 -10.45 20.70 11.13
N LEU A 11 -9.84 21.50 12.00
CA LEU A 11 -8.48 21.99 11.79
C LEU A 11 -7.39 20.95 12.13
N ALA A 12 -7.57 20.16 13.19
CA ALA A 12 -6.54 19.18 13.62
C ALA A 12 -6.65 17.83 12.91
N GLY A 13 -7.87 17.45 12.50
CA GLY A 13 -8.15 16.16 11.86
C GLY A 13 -7.35 15.94 10.57
N PRO A 14 -7.48 16.79 9.55
CA PRO A 14 -6.78 16.63 8.28
C PRO A 14 -5.26 16.64 8.44
N VAL A 15 -4.72 17.53 9.28
CA VAL A 15 -3.27 17.63 9.53
C VAL A 15 -2.72 16.31 10.08
N LEU A 16 -3.42 15.68 11.04
CA LEU A 16 -3.00 14.39 11.59
C LEU A 16 -3.04 13.29 10.52
N LEU A 17 -4.08 13.24 9.68
CA LEU A 17 -4.17 12.28 8.58
C LEU A 17 -3.01 12.43 7.59
N TYR A 18 -2.67 13.67 7.23
CA TYR A 18 -1.51 13.99 6.38
C TYR A 18 -0.19 13.56 7.03
N LEU A 19 0.01 13.84 8.33
CA LEU A 19 1.22 13.41 9.03
C LEU A 19 1.34 11.88 9.03
N VAL A 20 0.27 11.14 9.33
CA VAL A 20 0.28 9.68 9.30
C VAL A 20 0.60 9.17 7.90
N LEU A 21 0.01 9.77 6.86
CA LEU A 21 0.33 9.42 5.47
C LEU A 21 1.80 9.71 5.15
N TYR A 22 2.31 10.89 5.47
CA TYR A 22 3.69 11.29 5.21
C TYR A 22 4.73 10.50 6.00
N PHE A 23 4.41 9.99 7.19
CA PHE A 23 5.29 9.08 7.92
C PHE A 23 5.22 7.64 7.41
N SER A 24 4.05 7.20 6.93
CA SER A 24 3.87 5.85 6.41
C SER A 24 4.54 5.66 5.05
N VAL A 25 4.56 6.70 4.21
CA VAL A 25 5.09 6.64 2.84
C VAL A 25 6.59 6.33 2.78
N PRO A 26 7.49 7.00 3.52
CA PRO A 26 8.90 6.66 3.58
C PRO A 26 9.15 5.23 4.07
N VAL A 27 8.34 4.74 5.02
CA VAL A 27 8.43 3.37 5.52
C VAL A 27 8.11 2.37 4.40
N VAL A 28 7.00 2.58 3.69
CA VAL A 28 6.52 1.69 2.62
C VAL A 28 7.45 1.74 1.40
N ALA A 29 7.77 2.94 0.92
CA ALA A 29 8.65 3.15 -0.24
C ALA A 29 10.09 2.72 0.07
N GLY A 30 10.62 3.10 1.23
CA GLY A 30 11.94 2.70 1.69
C GLY A 30 12.05 1.19 1.82
N TYR A 31 11.04 0.52 2.39
CA TYR A 31 11.00 -0.94 2.42
C TYR A 31 10.98 -1.55 1.03
N ALA A 32 10.11 -1.08 0.13
CA ALA A 32 10.04 -1.60 -1.24
C ALA A 32 11.41 -1.50 -1.94
N LEU A 33 12.10 -0.36 -1.81
CA LEU A 33 13.44 -0.15 -2.35
C LEU A 33 14.50 -1.05 -1.68
N MET A 34 14.46 -1.21 -0.36
CA MET A 34 15.44 -2.03 0.38
C MET A 34 15.21 -3.53 0.19
N ARG A 35 13.97 -3.98 -0.06
CA ARG A 35 13.62 -5.40 -0.22
C ARG A 35 14.44 -6.09 -1.32
N VAL A 36 14.90 -5.30 -2.28
CA VAL A 36 15.74 -5.64 -3.43
C VAL A 36 17.13 -6.19 -3.07
N THR A 37 17.69 -5.71 -1.96
CA THR A 37 19.06 -6.03 -1.52
C THR A 37 19.11 -6.72 -0.18
N THR A 38 18.00 -6.69 0.58
CA THR A 38 17.94 -7.24 1.93
C THR A 38 17.49 -8.71 1.94
N PRO A 39 17.97 -9.51 2.92
CA PRO A 39 17.47 -10.86 3.16
C PRO A 39 15.95 -10.84 3.46
N PRO A 40 15.29 -12.01 3.52
CA PRO A 40 13.87 -12.09 3.87
C PRO A 40 13.56 -11.29 5.15
N PRO A 41 12.44 -10.55 5.19
CA PRO A 41 12.14 -9.64 6.29
C PRO A 41 11.96 -10.40 7.60
N ARG A 42 12.41 -9.80 8.70
CA ARG A 42 12.04 -10.30 10.03
C ARG A 42 10.55 -10.02 10.25
N ARG A 43 9.91 -10.80 11.13
CA ARG A 43 8.49 -10.64 11.45
C ARG A 43 8.13 -9.23 11.90
N ALA A 44 8.97 -8.59 12.71
CA ALA A 44 8.75 -7.22 13.18
C ALA A 44 8.74 -6.22 12.01
N ASP A 45 9.71 -6.31 11.11
CA ASP A 45 9.82 -5.45 9.92
C ASP A 45 8.60 -5.64 9.01
N ALA A 46 8.18 -6.89 8.81
CA ALA A 46 7.02 -7.20 7.99
C ALA A 46 5.71 -6.67 8.60
N LEU A 47 5.53 -6.79 9.92
CA LEU A 47 4.38 -6.20 10.63
C LEU A 47 4.38 -4.67 10.53
N LEU A 48 5.53 -4.05 10.69
CA LEU A 48 5.67 -2.60 10.58
C LEU A 48 5.29 -2.11 9.18
N VAL A 49 5.78 -2.77 8.13
CA VAL A 49 5.52 -2.38 6.74
C VAL A 49 4.08 -2.64 6.33
N THR A 50 3.53 -3.81 6.67
CA THR A 50 2.13 -4.14 6.37
C THR A 50 1.18 -3.23 7.15
N GLY A 51 1.48 -2.94 8.42
CA GLY A 51 0.76 -1.96 9.22
C GLY A 51 0.82 -0.55 8.64
N ALA A 52 2.02 -0.08 8.27
CA ALA A 52 2.19 1.23 7.62
C ALA A 52 1.47 1.31 6.27
N SER A 53 1.47 0.23 5.47
CA SER A 53 0.76 0.18 4.20
C SER A 53 -0.76 0.28 4.39
N VAL A 54 -1.31 -0.46 5.36
CA VAL A 54 -2.75 -0.40 5.70
C VAL A 54 -3.12 0.96 6.27
N ALA A 55 -2.30 1.53 7.16
CA ALA A 55 -2.52 2.86 7.71
C ALA A 55 -2.53 3.91 6.59
N ALA A 56 -1.53 3.91 5.71
CA ALA A 56 -1.48 4.80 4.54
C ALA A 56 -2.71 4.64 3.63
N PHE A 57 -3.16 3.40 3.42
CA PHE A 57 -4.35 3.13 2.61
C PHE A 57 -5.59 3.78 3.21
N VAL A 58 -5.82 3.56 4.52
CA VAL A 58 -6.96 4.14 5.23
C VAL A 58 -6.88 5.67 5.23
N MET A 59 -5.71 6.24 5.49
CA MET A 59 -5.51 7.69 5.44
C MET A 59 -5.80 8.25 4.04
N ALA A 60 -5.33 7.58 2.98
CA ALA A 60 -5.60 7.97 1.61
C ALA A 60 -7.12 7.96 1.31
N MET A 61 -7.85 6.95 1.76
CA MET A 61 -9.30 6.89 1.61
C MET A 61 -10.05 7.97 2.41
N LEU A 62 -9.53 8.38 3.57
CA LEU A 62 -10.13 9.44 4.39
C LEU A 62 -9.84 10.84 3.84
N LEU A 63 -8.66 11.04 3.24
CA LEU A 63 -8.25 12.30 2.64
C LEU A 63 -8.86 12.52 1.25
N VAL A 64 -9.22 11.43 0.57
CA VAL A 64 -9.68 11.44 -0.81
C VAL A 64 -11.10 10.89 -0.87
N PRO A 65 -12.12 11.76 -1.00
CA PRO A 65 -13.51 11.34 -0.92
C PRO A 65 -13.98 10.54 -2.14
N SER A 66 -13.26 10.59 -3.27
CA SER A 66 -13.61 9.85 -4.48
C SER A 66 -12.39 9.22 -5.14
N SER A 67 -12.41 7.91 -5.29
CA SER A 67 -11.56 7.19 -6.25
C SER A 67 -12.43 6.75 -7.43
N GLY A 68 -11.84 6.62 -8.61
CA GLY A 68 -12.50 6.04 -9.80
C GLY A 68 -12.75 4.53 -9.69
N LEU A 69 -12.61 3.95 -8.50
CA LEU A 69 -12.84 2.53 -8.23
C LEU A 69 -14.26 2.30 -7.71
N PRO A 70 -14.95 1.23 -8.16
CA PRO A 70 -16.16 0.77 -7.49
C PRO A 70 -15.87 0.47 -6.03
N GLN A 71 -16.81 0.80 -5.13
CA GLN A 71 -16.65 0.62 -3.69
C GLN A 71 -16.27 -0.82 -3.30
N GLN A 72 -16.80 -1.81 -4.03
CA GLN A 72 -16.47 -3.23 -3.84
C GLN A 72 -14.97 -3.50 -4.06
N VAL A 73 -14.37 -2.86 -5.06
CA VAL A 73 -12.93 -3.01 -5.37
C VAL A 73 -12.10 -2.38 -4.26
N THR A 74 -12.48 -1.21 -3.77
CA THR A 74 -11.80 -0.56 -2.63
C THR A 74 -11.81 -1.42 -1.38
N VAL A 75 -12.98 -2.01 -1.05
CA VAL A 75 -13.10 -2.93 0.10
C VAL A 75 -12.24 -4.17 -0.10
N LEU A 76 -12.19 -4.74 -1.31
CA LEU A 76 -11.34 -5.89 -1.62
C LEU A 76 -9.85 -5.56 -1.52
N LEU A 77 -9.42 -4.37 -1.96
CA LEU A 77 -8.05 -3.91 -1.84
C LEU A 77 -7.63 -3.68 -0.39
N LEU A 78 -8.52 -3.11 0.43
CA LEU A 78 -8.31 -2.94 1.86
C LEU A 78 -8.22 -4.29 2.57
N ALA A 79 -9.19 -5.17 2.34
CA ALA A 79 -9.18 -6.52 2.89
C ALA A 79 -7.90 -7.27 2.48
N GLY A 80 -7.54 -7.17 1.20
CA GLY A 80 -6.31 -7.72 0.65
C GLY A 80 -5.05 -7.15 1.30
N GLY A 81 -5.02 -5.84 1.64
CA GLY A 81 -3.91 -5.21 2.35
C GLY A 81 -3.79 -5.61 3.82
N ILE A 82 -4.91 -5.93 4.47
CA ILE A 82 -4.96 -6.41 5.85
C ILE A 82 -4.46 -7.86 5.97
N VAL A 83 -4.69 -8.69 4.94
CA VAL A 83 -4.32 -10.12 4.96
C VAL A 83 -2.84 -10.33 5.30
N PRO A 84 -1.85 -9.67 4.67
CA PRO A 84 -0.45 -9.76 5.05
C PRO A 84 -0.17 -9.49 6.52
N LEU A 85 -0.80 -8.46 7.08
CA LEU A 85 -0.66 -8.11 8.50
C LEU A 85 -1.16 -9.25 9.40
N VAL A 86 -2.34 -9.81 9.09
CA VAL A 86 -2.92 -10.94 9.83
C VAL A 86 -2.08 -12.21 9.70
N LEU A 87 -1.54 -12.48 8.51
CA LEU A 87 -0.67 -13.64 8.27
C LEU A 87 0.61 -13.57 9.11
N TRP A 88 1.28 -12.42 9.11
CA TRP A 88 2.47 -12.20 9.95
C TRP A 88 2.16 -12.18 11.44
N TRP A 89 0.96 -11.73 11.85
CA TRP A 89 0.57 -11.68 13.26
C TRP A 89 0.11 -13.04 13.80
N LYS A 90 -0.82 -13.72 13.13
CA LYS A 90 -1.54 -14.88 13.69
C LYS A 90 -1.31 -16.19 12.94
N ALA A 91 -0.98 -16.17 11.65
CA ALA A 91 -1.03 -17.35 10.79
C ALA A 91 0.30 -17.66 10.11
N VAL A 92 1.40 -17.63 10.89
CA VAL A 92 2.76 -17.90 10.42
C VAL A 92 2.90 -19.29 9.76
N HIS A 93 2.09 -20.26 10.17
CA HIS A 93 2.06 -21.60 9.58
C HIS A 93 1.54 -21.65 8.14
N LEU A 94 0.89 -20.59 7.63
CA LEU A 94 0.40 -20.51 6.25
C LEU A 94 1.40 -19.86 5.29
N LEU A 95 2.53 -19.35 5.79
CA LEU A 95 3.47 -18.57 5.00
C LEU A 95 4.03 -19.35 3.81
N ASP A 96 4.30 -20.64 3.95
CA ASP A 96 4.83 -21.47 2.86
C ASP A 96 3.89 -21.50 1.64
N ARG A 97 2.57 -21.52 1.88
CA ARG A 97 1.56 -21.48 0.82
C ARG A 97 1.46 -20.08 0.23
N VAL A 98 1.50 -19.06 1.09
CA VAL A 98 1.38 -17.65 0.69
C VAL A 98 2.54 -17.21 -0.18
N VAL A 99 3.76 -17.68 0.09
CA VAL A 99 4.97 -17.34 -0.70
C VAL A 99 4.83 -17.76 -2.17
N VAL A 100 4.02 -18.79 -2.48
CA VAL A 100 3.75 -19.23 -3.85
C VAL A 100 2.78 -18.29 -4.57
N VAL A 101 1.78 -17.77 -3.85
CA VAL A 101 0.69 -16.96 -4.43
C VAL A 101 1.01 -15.47 -4.46
N ALA A 102 1.74 -14.98 -3.45
CA ALA A 102 2.04 -13.56 -3.28
C ALA A 102 2.68 -12.89 -4.51
N PRO A 103 3.63 -13.50 -5.25
CA PRO A 103 4.20 -12.88 -6.44
C PRO A 103 3.15 -12.57 -7.52
N TRP A 104 2.14 -13.42 -7.67
CA TRP A 104 1.06 -13.23 -8.63
C TRP A 104 0.12 -12.10 -8.21
N LEU A 105 -0.20 -12.03 -6.92
CA LEU A 105 -0.99 -10.93 -6.35
C LEU A 105 -0.26 -9.59 -6.50
N VAL A 106 1.04 -9.55 -6.20
CA VAL A 106 1.88 -8.37 -6.39
C VAL A 106 1.93 -7.96 -7.85
N ALA A 107 2.11 -8.90 -8.79
CA ALA A 107 2.14 -8.61 -10.21
C ALA A 107 0.81 -8.00 -10.69
N ALA A 108 -0.31 -8.64 -10.35
CA ALA A 108 -1.65 -8.15 -10.71
C ALA A 108 -1.94 -6.76 -10.13
N ALA A 109 -1.61 -6.54 -8.85
CA ALA A 109 -1.80 -5.25 -8.19
C ALA A 109 -0.86 -4.18 -8.75
N THR A 110 0.36 -4.52 -9.17
CA THR A 110 1.31 -3.59 -9.81
C THR A 110 0.82 -3.15 -11.18
N VAL A 111 0.34 -4.09 -12.01
CA VAL A 111 -0.27 -3.76 -13.31
C VAL A 111 -1.47 -2.85 -13.10
N THR A 112 -2.32 -3.18 -12.13
CA THR A 112 -3.49 -2.35 -11.79
C THR A 112 -3.07 -0.95 -11.34
N ALA A 113 -2.07 -0.86 -10.46
CA ALA A 113 -1.54 0.41 -9.98
C ALA A 113 -0.99 1.28 -11.12
N LEU A 114 -0.21 0.69 -12.03
CA LEU A 114 0.32 1.39 -13.20
C LEU A 114 -0.77 1.91 -14.14
N LEU A 115 -1.72 1.05 -14.50
CA LEU A 115 -2.81 1.43 -15.41
C LEU A 115 -3.71 2.51 -14.79
N ARG A 116 -3.91 2.46 -13.49
CA ARG A 116 -4.76 3.43 -12.77
C ARG A 116 -4.01 4.71 -12.42
N CYS A 117 -2.70 4.70 -12.21
CA CYS A 117 -1.96 5.88 -11.76
C CYS A 117 -2.15 7.11 -12.67
N LEU A 118 -2.37 6.92 -13.97
CA LEU A 118 -2.60 8.01 -14.92
C LEU A 118 -4.06 8.49 -14.97
N ALA A 119 -5.01 7.58 -14.83
CA ALA A 119 -6.44 7.87 -14.98
C ALA A 119 -7.16 8.15 -13.65
N ASP A 120 -6.65 7.58 -12.57
CA ASP A 120 -7.20 7.55 -11.22
C ASP A 120 -6.05 7.41 -10.22
N PRO A 121 -5.26 8.49 -9.98
CA PRO A 121 -4.13 8.46 -9.05
C PRO A 121 -4.45 7.86 -7.67
N PRO A 122 -5.57 8.19 -6.98
CA PRO A 122 -5.95 7.50 -5.75
C PRO A 122 -6.14 5.99 -5.89
N GLY A 123 -6.80 5.54 -6.96
CA GLY A 123 -6.94 4.12 -7.26
C GLY A 123 -5.59 3.44 -7.51
N GLY A 124 -4.67 4.14 -8.19
CA GLY A 124 -3.30 3.70 -8.39
C GLY A 124 -2.52 3.57 -7.09
N LEU A 125 -2.61 4.57 -6.21
CA LEU A 125 -1.97 4.58 -4.89
C LEU A 125 -2.47 3.45 -4.01
N THR A 126 -3.79 3.26 -3.92
CA THR A 126 -4.37 2.20 -3.08
C THR A 126 -3.99 0.81 -3.57
N ALA A 127 -4.02 0.56 -4.88
CA ALA A 127 -3.50 -0.69 -5.45
C ALA A 127 -2.00 -0.89 -5.16
N ALA A 128 -1.21 0.19 -5.24
CA ALA A 128 0.22 0.14 -4.95
C ALA A 128 0.50 -0.18 -3.47
N LEU A 129 -0.19 0.47 -2.54
CA LEU A 129 -0.06 0.21 -1.09
C LEU A 129 -0.45 -1.24 -0.75
N THR A 130 -1.53 -1.75 -1.35
CA THR A 130 -1.88 -3.16 -1.24
C THR A 130 -0.75 -4.02 -1.77
N ALA A 131 -0.23 -3.78 -2.98
CA ALA A 131 0.88 -4.57 -3.55
C ALA A 131 2.13 -4.57 -2.64
N VAL A 132 2.50 -3.42 -2.08
CA VAL A 132 3.69 -3.33 -1.19
C VAL A 132 3.52 -4.16 0.08
N SER A 133 2.31 -4.23 0.65
CA SER A 133 2.05 -5.09 1.81
C SER A 133 2.37 -6.58 1.51
N TRP A 134 2.09 -7.04 0.29
CA TRP A 134 2.35 -8.41 -0.16
C TRP A 134 3.81 -8.66 -0.55
N LEU A 135 4.62 -7.62 -0.84
CA LEU A 135 6.05 -7.77 -1.12
C LEU A 135 6.82 -8.41 0.04
N THR A 136 6.28 -8.37 1.26
CA THR A 136 6.86 -9.05 2.43
C THR A 136 6.98 -10.56 2.27
N PHE A 137 6.15 -11.18 1.42
CA PHE A 137 6.20 -12.63 1.15
C PHE A 137 6.96 -12.99 -0.12
N CYS A 138 7.31 -12.01 -0.97
CA CYS A 138 8.01 -12.29 -2.21
C CYS A 138 9.50 -12.57 -1.93
N VAL A 139 9.91 -13.85 -2.08
CA VAL A 139 11.30 -14.29 -1.91
C VAL A 139 11.81 -14.96 -3.19
N PRO A 140 12.32 -14.19 -4.17
CA PRO A 140 12.81 -14.74 -5.42
C PRO A 140 14.09 -15.55 -5.20
N ARG A 141 14.07 -16.83 -5.61
CA ARG A 141 15.24 -17.72 -5.56
C ARG A 141 16.10 -17.63 -6.82
N SER A 142 15.51 -17.23 -7.95
CA SER A 142 16.20 -17.12 -9.24
C SER A 142 16.75 -15.71 -9.50
N ARG A 143 17.82 -15.62 -10.31
CA ARG A 143 18.34 -14.33 -10.82
C ARG A 143 17.28 -13.50 -11.56
N PRO A 144 16.53 -14.04 -12.55
CA PRO A 144 15.49 -13.28 -13.23
C PRO A 144 14.36 -12.85 -12.29
N GLY A 145 13.94 -13.73 -11.36
CA GLY A 145 12.90 -13.37 -10.38
C GLY A 145 13.32 -12.22 -9.46
N ARG A 146 14.61 -12.12 -9.13
CA ARG A 146 15.14 -10.95 -8.42
C ARG A 146 14.97 -9.69 -9.26
N VAL A 147 15.40 -9.68 -10.52
CA VAL A 147 15.26 -8.50 -11.41
C VAL A 147 13.81 -8.06 -11.52
N VAL A 148 12.88 -8.98 -11.76
CA VAL A 148 11.44 -8.68 -11.83
C VAL A 148 10.97 -8.03 -10.54
N LEU A 149 11.29 -8.62 -9.38
CA LEU A 149 10.91 -8.03 -8.09
C LEU A 149 11.48 -6.63 -7.88
N ARG A 150 12.71 -6.37 -8.34
CA ARG A 150 13.34 -5.04 -8.25
C ARG A 150 12.59 -3.99 -9.06
N VAL A 151 12.27 -4.33 -10.30
CA VAL A 151 11.50 -3.45 -11.18
C VAL A 151 10.15 -3.18 -10.55
N THR A 152 9.42 -4.23 -10.15
CA THR A 152 8.12 -4.11 -9.49
C THR A 152 8.16 -3.25 -8.23
N ALA A 153 9.11 -3.50 -7.33
CA ALA A 153 9.22 -2.75 -6.09
C ALA A 153 9.61 -1.28 -6.32
N GLY A 154 10.52 -1.02 -7.28
CA GLY A 154 10.88 0.34 -7.69
C GLY A 154 9.70 1.08 -8.29
N THR A 155 8.94 0.43 -9.18
CA THR A 155 7.72 1.00 -9.76
C THR A 155 6.68 1.34 -8.69
N LEU A 156 6.40 0.42 -7.76
CA LEU A 156 5.45 0.65 -6.68
C LEU A 156 5.89 1.80 -5.75
N ALA A 157 7.18 1.85 -5.40
CA ALA A 157 7.73 2.94 -4.60
C ALA A 157 7.58 4.29 -5.32
N LEU A 158 7.88 4.35 -6.61
CA LEU A 158 7.70 5.53 -7.43
C LEU A 158 6.23 5.94 -7.51
N THR A 159 5.30 5.01 -7.70
CA THR A 159 3.86 5.30 -7.69
C THR A 159 3.43 5.91 -6.37
N VAL A 160 3.78 5.28 -5.23
CA VAL A 160 3.42 5.80 -3.90
C VAL A 160 3.99 7.20 -3.68
N VAL A 161 5.28 7.40 -3.95
CA VAL A 161 5.96 8.70 -3.74
C VAL A 161 5.41 9.77 -4.68
N ALA A 162 5.24 9.47 -5.97
CA ALA A 162 4.77 10.43 -6.95
C ALA A 162 3.32 10.86 -6.66
N THR A 163 2.43 9.90 -6.35
CA THR A 163 1.05 10.23 -6.01
C THR A 163 0.97 11.06 -4.74
N VAL A 164 1.75 10.71 -3.69
CA VAL A 164 1.77 11.46 -2.43
C VAL A 164 2.39 12.85 -2.60
N ALA A 165 3.44 12.98 -3.41
CA ALA A 165 4.04 14.27 -3.74
C ALA A 165 3.05 15.16 -4.51
N ASN A 166 2.25 14.58 -5.42
CA ASN A 166 1.16 15.29 -6.07
C ASN A 166 0.10 15.75 -5.03
N VAL A 167 -0.14 14.99 -3.96
CA VAL A 167 -0.94 15.46 -2.80
C VAL A 167 -0.35 16.70 -2.17
N ALA A 168 0.93 16.62 -1.81
CA ALA A 168 1.61 17.71 -1.14
C ALA A 168 1.63 19.00 -1.99
N ALA A 169 1.69 18.87 -3.31
CA ALA A 169 1.67 19.98 -4.26
C ALA A 169 0.25 20.56 -4.50
N GLY A 170 -0.80 20.01 -3.87
CA GLY A 170 -2.17 20.47 -4.03
C GLY A 170 -2.95 19.83 -5.19
N GLY A 171 -2.41 18.81 -5.85
CA GLY A 171 -2.97 18.19 -7.06
C GLY A 171 -4.16 17.23 -6.83
N TRP A 172 -4.96 17.46 -5.78
CA TRP A 172 -6.19 16.69 -5.48
C TRP A 172 -7.47 17.53 -5.59
N GLN A 173 -7.32 18.78 -6.01
CA GLN A 173 -8.39 19.69 -6.38
C GLN A 173 -8.62 19.62 -7.89
#